data_AF-A0A382EUZ6-F1
#
_entry.id   AF-A0A382EUZ6-F1
#
_cell.length_a   1.000
_cell.length_b   1.000
_cell.length_c   1.000
_cell.angle_alpha   90.00
_cell.angle_beta   90.00
_cell.angle_gamma   90.00
#
_symmetry.space_group_name_H-M   'P 1'
#
loop_
_entity.id
_entity.type
_entity.pdbx_description
1 polymer ?
#
loop_
_entity_poly.entity_id
_entity_poly.type
_entity_poly.pdbx_seq_one_letter_code
_entity_poly.pdbx_strand_id
1 'polypeptide(L)' 'MARGQKSFKYSDNNTLVSDDDVYMMVMLYTYQHKNLDYLARKFNVSYPVAKEIIIRSRCGGACG' A
#
# COMPACT_ATOMS: atom_id res chain seq x y z
N MET A 1 -23.65 4.99 -4.60
CA MET A 1 -22.59 4.04 -4.17
C MET A 1 -22.13 4.46 -2.78
N ALA A 2 -22.56 3.74 -1.75
CA ALA A 2 -22.14 4.03 -0.37
C ALA A 2 -20.64 3.70 -0.23
N ARG A 3 -19.78 4.72 -0.31
CA ARG A 3 -18.36 4.61 0.07
C ARG A 3 -18.30 4.43 1.58
N GLY A 4 -18.53 3.21 2.03
CA GLY A 4 -18.18 2.80 3.39
C GLY A 4 -16.68 3.02 3.56
N GLN A 5 -16.31 4.02 4.37
CA GLN A 5 -14.97 4.16 4.93
C GLN A 5 -14.69 2.89 5.74
N LYS A 6 -14.08 1.90 5.09
CA LYS A 6 -13.51 0.75 5.78
C LYS A 6 -12.17 1.23 6.32
N SER A 7 -12.19 1.88 7.48
CA SER A 7 -10.97 2.16 8.24
C SER A 7 -10.29 0.83 8.49
N PHE A 8 -9.21 0.57 7.75
CA PHE A 8 -8.36 -0.58 7.98
C PHE A 8 -7.65 -0.34 9.30
N LYS A 9 -8.18 -0.95 10.37
CA LYS A 9 -7.47 -1.04 11.64
C LYS A 9 -6.20 -1.86 11.41
N TYR A 10 -5.08 -1.17 11.24
CA TYR A 10 -3.72 -1.72 11.32
C TYR A 10 -3.46 -2.11 12.79
N SER A 11 -4.17 -3.12 13.26
CA SER A 11 -3.97 -3.71 14.59
C SER A 11 -3.04 -4.89 14.43
N ASP A 12 -1.75 -4.61 14.26
CA ASP A 12 -0.65 -5.25 14.99
C ASP A 12 0.70 -4.64 14.53
N ASN A 13 1.36 -3.96 15.45
CA ASN A 13 2.82 -3.76 15.52
C ASN A 13 3.54 -3.02 14.37
N ASN A 14 3.73 -1.71 14.60
CA ASN A 14 4.99 -0.99 14.37
C ASN A 14 5.47 -0.79 12.92
N THR A 15 4.56 -0.68 11.97
CA THR A 15 4.89 -0.05 10.67
C THR A 15 4.24 1.31 10.63
N LEU A 16 5.08 2.36 10.68
CA LEU A 16 4.75 3.80 10.62
C LEU A 16 4.17 4.22 9.25
N VAL A 17 3.49 3.33 8.54
CA VAL A 17 3.01 3.59 7.18
C VAL A 17 1.56 4.06 7.31
N SER A 18 1.33 5.34 7.05
CA SER A 18 -0.03 5.90 7.05
C SER A 18 -0.83 5.42 5.84
N ASP A 19 -2.14 5.57 5.87
CA ASP A 19 -3.01 5.28 4.72
C ASP A 19 -2.60 6.13 3.49
N ASP A 20 -2.19 7.38 3.71
CA ASP A 20 -1.62 8.25 2.68
C ASP A 20 -0.32 7.70 2.07
N ASP A 21 0.55 7.10 2.88
CA ASP A 21 1.79 6.47 2.40
C ASP A 21 1.48 5.23 1.57
N VAL A 22 0.54 4.41 2.02
CA VAL A 22 0.05 3.25 1.25
C VAL A 22 -0.53 3.72 -0.09
N TYR A 23 -1.38 4.75 -0.08
CA TYR A 23 -1.96 5.31 -1.29
C TYR A 23 -0.87 5.80 -2.25
N MET A 24 0.11 6.55 -1.73
CA MET A 24 1.22 7.06 -2.54
C MET A 24 2.12 5.94 -3.06
N MET A 25 2.40 4.90 -2.27
CA MET A 25 3.13 3.70 -2.71
C MET A 25 2.45 3.02 -3.89
N VAL A 26 1.14 2.78 -3.79
CA VAL A 26 0.35 2.15 -4.85
C VAL A 26 0.30 3.03 -6.10
N MET A 27 0.14 4.34 -5.93
CA MET A 27 0.14 5.31 -7.04
C MET A 27 1.49 5.30 -7.78
N LEU A 28 2.61 5.37 -7.06
CA LEU A 28 3.96 5.36 -7.65
C LEU A 28 4.28 4.03 -8.35
N TYR A 29 3.84 2.91 -7.78
CA TYR A 29 4.00 1.60 -8.39
C TYR A 29 3.19 1.46 -9.69
N THR A 30 1.91 1.87 -9.65
CA THR A 30 0.95 1.62 -10.73
C THR A 30 1.10 2.61 -11.88
N TYR A 31 1.25 3.90 -11.59
CA TYR A 31 1.24 4.96 -12.61
C TYR A 31 2.64 5.43 -13.00
N GLN A 32 3.60 5.40 -12.08
CA GLN A 32 4.97 5.82 -12.36
C GLN A 32 5.93 4.65 -12.57
N HIS A 33 5.41 3.41 -12.58
CA HIS A 33 6.16 2.17 -12.77
C HIS A 33 7.42 2.08 -11.90
N LYS A 34 7.36 2.59 -10.67
CA LYS A 34 8.48 2.54 -9.73
C LYS A 34 8.62 1.15 -9.13
N ASN A 35 9.86 0.69 -8.97
CA ASN A 35 10.16 -0.61 -8.40
C ASN A 35 9.91 -0.67 -6.89
N LEU A 36 9.65 -1.87 -6.38
CA LEU A 36 9.44 -2.11 -4.94
C LEU A 36 10.64 -1.69 -4.08
N ASP A 37 11.87 -1.84 -4.57
CA ASP A 37 13.09 -1.37 -3.88
C ASP A 37 13.10 0.16 -3.70
N TYR A 38 12.65 0.91 -4.73
CA TYR A 38 12.52 2.36 -4.64
C TYR A 38 11.48 2.76 -3.58
N LEU A 39 10.34 2.06 -3.53
CA LEU A 39 9.30 2.31 -2.53
C LEU A 39 9.79 1.97 -1.11
N ALA A 40 10.48 0.84 -0.94
CA ALA A 40 11.06 0.43 0.33
C ALA A 40 11.99 1.51 0.90
N ARG A 41 12.89 2.05 0.06
CA ARG A 41 13.81 3.12 0.46
C ARG A 41 13.09 4.45 0.71
N LYS A 42 12.15 4.83 -0.15
CA LYS A 42 11.45 6.12 -0.07
C LYS A 42 10.59 6.26 1.18
N PHE A 43 9.93 5.17 1.59
CA PHE A 43 8.99 5.16 2.71
C PHE A 43 9.58 4.52 3.97
N ASN A 44 10.88 4.23 3.99
CA ASN A 44 11.57 3.58 5.10
C ASN A 44 10.90 2.27 5.56
N VAL A 45 10.40 1.46 4.61
CA VAL A 45 9.80 0.17 4.89
C VAL A 45 10.67 -0.96 4.33
N SER A 46 10.56 -2.14 4.93
CA SER A 46 11.23 -3.32 4.38
C SER A 46 10.62 -3.72 3.03
N TYR A 47 11.45 -4.22 2.11
CA TYR A 47 11.01 -4.76 0.82
C TYR A 47 9.79 -5.73 0.91
N PRO A 48 9.75 -6.73 1.81
CA PRO A 48 8.58 -7.60 1.93
C PRO A 48 7.30 -6.84 2.33
N VAL A 49 7.42 -5.78 3.14
CA VAL A 49 6.28 -4.94 3.53
C VAL A 49 5.76 -4.15 2.32
N ALA A 50 6.64 -3.51 1.56
CA ALA A 50 6.25 -2.82 0.33
C ALA A 50 5.58 -3.77 -0.68
N LYS A 51 6.10 -4.99 -0.81
CA LYS A 51 5.51 -6.03 -1.67
C LYS A 51 4.11 -6.42 -1.22
N GLU A 52 3.92 -6.69 0.08
CA GLU A 52 2.61 -7.03 0.67
C GLU A 52 1.59 -5.92 0.47
N ILE A 53 1.99 -4.65 0.66
CA ILE A 53 1.13 -3.47 0.43
C ILE A 53 0.63 -3.47 -1.02
N ILE A 54 1.53 -3.57 -2.00
CA ILE A 54 1.16 -3.55 -3.41
C ILE A 54 0.29 -4.75 -3.80
N ILE A 55 0.58 -5.96 -3.30
CA ILE A 55 -0.22 -7.16 -3.60
C ILE A 55 -1.63 -7.02 -3.01
N ARG A 56 -1.76 -6.62 -1.74
CA ARG A 56 -3.06 -6.40 -1.09
C ARG A 56 -3.88 -5.34 -1.80
N SER A 57 -3.26 -4.24 -2.23
CA SER A 57 -3.94 -3.17 -2.96
C SER A 57 -4.37 -3.60 -4.37
N ARG A 58 -3.62 -4.45 -5.07
CA ARG A 58 -3.99 -4.98 -6.39
C ARG A 58 -5.06 -6.08 -6.33
N CYS A 59 -5.03 -6.92 -5.30
CA CYS A 59 -6.04 -7.98 -5.11
C CYS A 59 -7.42 -7.46 -4.68
N GLY A 60 -7.55 -6.18 -4.33
CA GLY A 60 -8.85 -5.53 -4.07
C GLY A 60 -9.68 -5.21 -5.33
N GLY A 61 -9.16 -5.51 -6.53
CA GLY A 61 -9.80 -5.21 -7.83
C GLY A 61 -10.64 -6.35 -8.43
N ALA A 62 -11.01 -7.38 -7.67
CA ALA A 62 -12.01 -8.35 -8.12
C ALA A 62 -13.42 -7.81 -7.82
N CYS A 63 -13.86 -6.82 -8.60
CA CYS A 63 -15.29 -6.68 -8.86
C CYS A 63 -15.66 -7.82 -9.81
N GLY A 64 -16.59 -8.68 -9.36
CA GLY A 64 -17.16 -9.76 -10.17
C GLY A 64 -18.03 -9.26 -11.31
#